data_AF-A0A6V8JZN4-F1
#
_entry.id   AF-A0A6V8JZN4-F1
#
_cell.length_a   1.000
_cell.length_b   1.000
_cell.length_c   1.000
_cell.angle_alpha   90.00
_cell.angle_beta   90.00
_cell.angle_gamma   90.00
#
_symmetry.space_group_name_H-M   'P 1'
#
loop_
_entity.id
_entity.type
_entity.pdbx_description
1 polymer ?
#
loop_
_entity_poly.entity_id
_entity_poly.type
_entity_poly.pdbx_seq_one_letter_code
_entity_poly.pdbx_strand_id
1 'polypeptide(L)'
;MVATSLFAFISAWNEFFFALVLLKSPDLATLPVTLARFVGVEGIARLGPLAAGSLMATIPSLLFFAFLQRRLTSGSLAGAVKG
;
A
#
# COMPACT_ATOMS: atom_id res chain seq x y z
N MET A 1 -2.25 -18.33 6.66
CA MET A 1 -2.20 -17.93 5.23
C MET A 1 -2.72 -16.52 5.00
N VAL A 2 -3.94 -16.16 5.44
CA VAL A 2 -4.48 -14.79 5.26
C VAL A 2 -3.58 -13.67 5.82
N ALA A 3 -3.09 -13.82 7.06
CA ALA A 3 -2.19 -12.83 7.67
C ALA A 3 -0.86 -12.68 6.92
N THR A 4 -0.26 -13.79 6.48
CA THR A 4 0.98 -13.81 5.69
C THR A 4 0.79 -13.12 4.33
N SER A 5 -0.33 -13.36 3.65
CA SER A 5 -0.64 -12.72 2.37
C SER A 5 -0.85 -11.21 2.53
N LEU A 6 -1.52 -10.78 3.60
CA LEU A 6 -1.69 -9.36 3.92
C LEU A 6 -0.35 -8.68 4.19
N PHE A 7 0.47 -9.29 5.04
CA PHE A 7 1.80 -8.77 5.35
C PHE A 7 2.68 -8.65 4.10
N ALA A 8 2.69 -9.70 3.25
CA ALA A 8 3.45 -9.69 2.00
C ALA A 8 2.96 -8.60 1.04
N PHE A 9 1.64 -8.43 0.90
CA PHE A 9 1.05 -7.39 0.05
C PHE A 9 1.44 -5.99 0.53
N ILE A 10 1.24 -5.69 1.82
CA ILE A 10 1.57 -4.37 2.39
C ILE A 10 3.07 -4.09 2.24
N SER A 11 3.92 -5.10 2.49
CA SER A 11 5.36 -4.96 2.35
C SER A 11 5.77 -4.64 0.90
N ALA A 12 5.26 -5.40 -0.07
CA ALA A 12 5.56 -5.18 -1.48
C ALA A 12 4.98 -3.84 -2.01
N TRP A 13 3.79 -3.45 -1.55
CA TRP A 13 3.14 -2.20 -1.95
C TRP A 13 3.87 -0.95 -1.42
N ASN A 14 4.40 -1.03 -0.21
CA ASN A 14 5.15 0.07 0.42
C ASN A 14 6.65 0.02 0.14
N GLU A 15 7.13 -0.95 -0.65
CA GLU A 15 8.56 -1.10 -0.92
C GLU A 15 9.08 0.11 -1.71
N PHE A 16 9.95 0.88 -1.05
CA PHE A 16 10.51 2.11 -1.57
C PHE A 16 11.96 1.94 -2.04
N PHE A 17 12.78 1.25 -1.24
CA PHE A 17 14.23 1.23 -1.44
C PHE A 17 14.60 0.42 -2.69
N PHE A 18 14.05 -0.78 -2.81
CA PHE A 18 14.25 -1.60 -4.01
C PHE A 18 13.75 -0.87 -5.26
N ALA A 19 12.59 -0.22 -5.16
CA ALA A 19 12.02 0.52 -6.27
C ALA A 19 12.93 1.67 -6.73
N LEU A 20 13.47 2.43 -5.78
CA LEU A 20 14.37 3.56 -6.05
C LEU A 20 15.69 3.13 -6.70
N VAL A 21 16.25 1.99 -6.28
CA VAL A 21 17.56 1.53 -6.77
C VAL A 21 17.44 0.87 -8.14
N LEU A 22 16.45 0.00 -8.33
CA LEU A 22 16.33 -0.83 -9.54
C LEU A 22 15.65 -0.10 -10.70
N LEU A 23 14.61 0.71 -10.43
CA LEU A 23 13.87 1.36 -11.50
C LEU A 23 14.55 2.66 -11.94
N LYS A 24 15.03 2.66 -13.18
CA LYS A 24 15.73 3.80 -13.78
C LYS A 24 14.81 4.69 -14.61
N SER A 25 13.77 4.12 -15.21
CA SER A 25 12.84 4.86 -16.07
C SER A 25 11.76 5.54 -15.23
N PRO A 26 11.50 6.85 -15.41
CA PRO A 26 10.45 7.58 -14.69
C PRO A 26 9.06 6.97 -14.88
N ASP A 27 8.78 6.42 -16.06
CA ASP A 27 7.48 5.83 -16.40
C ASP A 27 7.17 4.55 -15.64
N LEU A 28 8.20 3.93 -15.03
CA LEU A 28 8.06 2.75 -14.20
C LEU A 28 8.02 3.10 -12.71
N ALA A 29 8.16 4.38 -12.34
CA ALA A 29 8.27 4.79 -10.94
C ALA A 29 7.07 4.30 -10.13
N THR A 30 7.36 3.64 -9.01
CA THR A 30 6.32 3.21 -8.09
C THR A 30 5.72 4.41 -7.37
N LEU A 31 4.57 4.19 -6.75
CA LEU A 31 3.83 5.24 -6.06
C LEU A 31 4.65 5.83 -4.89
N PRO A 32 5.30 5.03 -4.02
CA PRO A 32 6.18 5.56 -2.97
C PRO A 32 7.35 6.40 -3.52
N VAL A 33 7.97 5.96 -4.62
CA VAL A 33 9.07 6.71 -5.26
C VAL A 33 8.59 8.04 -5.84
N THR A 34 7.39 8.05 -6.42
CA THR A 34 6.78 9.27 -6.97
C THR A 34 6.40 10.25 -5.88
N LEU A 35 5.87 9.77 -4.75
CA LEU A 35 5.55 10.62 -3.60
C LEU A 35 6.78 11.31 -3.02
N ALA A 36 7.91 10.61 -2.95
CA ALA A 36 9.17 11.20 -2.48
C ALA A 36 9.63 12.38 -3.36
N ARG A 37 9.29 12.39 -4.65
CA ARG A 37 9.61 13.51 -5.56
C ARG A 37 8.81 14.78 -5.27
N PHE A 38 7.73 14.71 -4.50
CA PHE A 38 6.99 15.90 -4.06
C PHE A 38 7.64 16.60 -2.87
N VAL A 39 8.64 15.98 -2.23
CA VAL A 39 9.48 16.61 -1.21
C VAL A 39 10.74 17.09 -1.91
N GLY A 40 10.93 18.41 -2.00
CA GLY A 40 12.13 18.99 -2.59
C GLY A 40 13.38 18.70 -1.76
N VAL A 41 14.55 18.80 -2.39
CA VAL A 41 15.85 18.58 -1.73
C VAL A 41 16.09 19.56 -0.57
N GLU A 42 15.47 20.74 -0.63
CA GLU A 42 15.49 21.77 0.40
C GLU A 42 14.49 21.52 1.55
N GLY A 43 13.77 20.39 1.52
CA GLY A 43 12.73 20.05 2.50
C GLY A 43 11.37 20.71 2.25
N ILE A 44 11.25 21.54 1.21
CA ILE A 44 9.99 22.17 0.82
C ILE A 44 9.13 21.14 0.10
N ALA A 45 8.02 20.74 0.73
CA ALA A 45 7.09 19.76 0.18
C ALA A 45 5.92 20.42 -0.57
N ARG A 46 5.59 19.88 -1.74
CA ARG A 46 4.36 20.22 -2.48
C ARG A 46 3.17 19.50 -1.85
N LEU A 47 2.64 20.08 -0.77
CA LEU A 47 1.61 19.46 0.08
C LEU A 47 0.35 19.01 -0.68
N GLY A 48 -0.13 19.79 -1.65
CA GLY A 48 -1.32 19.43 -2.43
C GLY A 48 -1.16 18.10 -3.19
N PRO A 49 -0.18 18.00 -4.12
CA PRO A 49 0.14 16.75 -4.82
C PRO A 49 0.54 15.61 -3.88
N LEU A 50 1.30 15.90 -2.83
CA LEU A 50 1.72 14.90 -1.85
C LEU A 50 0.53 14.29 -1.11
N ALA A 51 -0.41 15.12 -0.63
CA ALA A 51 -1.60 14.66 0.06
C ALA A 51 -2.53 13.88 -0.89
N ALA A 52 -2.78 14.41 -2.09
CA ALA A 52 -3.60 13.73 -3.10
C ALA A 52 -3.01 12.36 -3.48
N GLY A 53 -1.71 12.30 -3.74
CA GLY A 53 -1.02 11.05 -4.03
C GLY A 53 -1.01 10.08 -2.85
N SER A 54 -0.87 10.58 -1.61
CA SER A 54 -0.90 9.74 -0.40
C SER A 54 -2.29 9.12 -0.14
N LEU A 55 -3.36 9.86 -0.42
CA LEU A 55 -4.71 9.31 -0.41
C LEU A 55 -4.85 8.20 -1.45
N MET A 56 -4.39 8.44 -2.69
CA MET A 56 -4.39 7.44 -3.75
C MET A 56 -3.56 6.20 -3.38
N ALA A 57 -2.42 6.38 -2.69
CA ALA A 57 -1.57 5.29 -2.22
C ALA A 57 -2.27 4.37 -1.21
N THR A 58 -3.19 4.93 -0.44
CA THR A 58 -3.89 4.22 0.63
C THR A 58 -5.06 3.38 0.09
N ILE A 59 -5.66 3.78 -1.04
CA ILE A 59 -6.84 3.12 -1.61
C ILE A 59 -6.62 1.61 -1.86
N PRO A 60 -5.55 1.16 -2.53
CA PRO A 60 -5.36 -0.26 -2.81
C PRO A 60 -5.23 -1.12 -1.55
N SER A 61 -4.53 -0.60 -0.54
CA SER A 61 -4.40 -1.26 0.76
C SER A 61 -5.75 -1.41 1.46
N LEU A 62 -6.60 -0.37 1.42
CA LEU A 62 -7.96 -0.43 1.97
C LEU A 62 -8.85 -1.43 1.21
N LEU A 63 -8.79 -1.44 -0.11
CA LEU A 63 -9.55 -2.38 -0.94
C LEU A 63 -9.13 -3.83 -0.69
N PHE A 64 -7.82 -4.08 -0.64
CA PHE A 64 -7.28 -5.40 -0.34
C PHE A 64 -7.68 -5.87 1.06
N PHE A 65 -7.56 -4.98 2.06
CA PHE A 65 -8.00 -5.24 3.42
C PHE A 65 -9.49 -5.55 3.49
N ALA A 66 -10.35 -4.75 2.87
CA ALA A 66 -11.80 -4.96 2.87
C ALA A 66 -12.19 -6.30 2.21
N PHE A 67 -11.51 -6.68 1.13
CA PHE A 67 -11.70 -7.98 0.48
C PHE A 67 -11.32 -9.15 1.42
N LEU A 68 -10.17 -9.06 2.10
CA LEU A 68 -9.75 -10.04 3.09
C LEU A 68 -10.69 -10.09 4.30
N GLN A 69 -11.15 -8.94 4.77
CA GLN A 69 -12.06 -8.82 5.91
C GLN A 69 -13.37 -9.57 5.63
N ARG A 70 -13.94 -9.46 4.42
CA ARG A 70 -15.13 -10.24 4.02
C ARG A 70 -14.89 -11.75 4.07
N ARG A 71 -13.72 -12.22 3.64
CA ARG A 71 -13.35 -13.65 3.69
C ARG A 71 -13.22 -14.11 5.15
N LEU A 72 -12.60 -13.30 6.00
CA LEU A 72 -12.43 -13.60 7.42
C LEU A 72 -13.77 -13.62 8.17
N THR A 73 -14.64 -12.62 7.97
CA THR A 73 -15.96 -12.58 8.63
C THR A 73 -16.88 -13.71 8.18
N SER A 74 -16.82 -14.12 6.91
CA SER A 74 -17.55 -15.30 6.44
C SER A 74 -17.01 -16.63 7.03
N GLY A 75 -15.71 -16.70 7.33
CA GLY A 75 -15.07 -17.87 7.94
C GLY A 75 -15.24 -17.97 9.45
N SER A 76 -15.29 -16.83 10.17
CA SER A 76 -15.46 -16.81 11.63
C SER A 76 -16.86 -17.26 12.08
N LEU A 77 -17.90 -17.07 11.26
CA LEU A 77 -19.24 -17.58 11.57
C LEU A 77 -19.34 -19.09 11.41
N ALA A 78 -18.60 -19.71 10.48
CA ALA A 78 -18.60 -21.16 10.31
C ALA A 78 -17.91 -21.92 11.46
N GLY A 79 -16.97 -21.27 12.16
CA GLY A 79 -16.29 -21.82 13.34
C GLY A 79 -17.01 -21.58 14.67
N ALA A 80 -17.93 -20.61 14.75
CA ALA A 80 -18.64 -20.24 15.97
C ALA A 80 -19.92 -21.07 16.24
N VAL A 81 -20.38 -21.87 15.28
CA VAL A 81 -21.55 -22.78 15.43
C VAL A 81 -21.19 -24.22 15.81
N LYS A 82 -19.96 -24.48 16.23
CA LYS A 82 -19.52 -25.80 16.74
C LYS A 82 -18.80 -25.72 18.09
N GLY A 83 -19.17 -24.73 18.90
CA GLY A 83 -18.96 -24.71 20.35
C GLY A 83 -20.29 -24.94 21.06
#